data_AF-A0A3D6CKC2-F1
#
_entry.id   AF-A0A3D6CKC2-F1
#
_cell.length_a   1.000
_cell.length_b   1.000
_cell.length_c   1.000
_cell.angle_alpha   90.00
_cell.angle_beta   90.00
_cell.angle_gamma   90.00
#
_symmetry.space_group_name_H-M   'P 1'
#
loop_
_entity.id
_entity.type
_entity.pdbx_description
1 polymer ?
#
loop_
_entity_poly.entity_id
_entity_poly.type
_entity_poly.pdbx_seq_one_letter_code
_entity_poly.pdbx_strand_id
1 'polypeptide(L)'
;MLEFILLQFHWTNLLQPQWYIENGGLWFIVFAVFAETGLFAGFFLPGDSLLFVTGIYSDDLVKSGLKINIDSSFVNLLILGSVISAAGILGNYVGYWFGRKSGPFLFERKDTFFFKKK
;
A
#
# COMPACT_ATOMS: atom_id res chain seq x y z
N MET A 1 -7.74 -13.22 -26.39
CA MET A 1 -7.00 -13.70 -25.19
C MET A 1 -7.04 -12.65 -24.08
N LEU A 2 -6.64 -11.39 -24.34
CA LEU A 2 -6.81 -10.29 -23.37
C LEU A 2 -8.27 -9.98 -23.01
N GLU A 3 -9.19 -10.00 -23.98
CA GLU A 3 -10.63 -9.73 -23.70
C GLU A 3 -11.27 -10.78 -22.78
N PHE A 4 -10.80 -12.02 -22.82
CA PHE A 4 -11.31 -13.10 -21.96
C PHE A 4 -10.83 -12.94 -20.51
N ILE A 5 -9.63 -12.38 -20.31
CA ILE A 5 -9.06 -12.09 -18.98
C ILE A 5 -9.81 -10.92 -18.33
N LEU A 6 -10.15 -9.88 -19.10
CA LEU A 6 -10.90 -8.72 -18.59
C LEU A 6 -12.36 -9.06 -18.24
N LEU A 7 -12.99 -9.99 -18.96
CA LEU A 7 -14.36 -10.46 -18.68
C LEU A 7 -14.46 -11.36 -17.43
N GLN A 8 -13.37 -12.01 -17.02
CA GLN A 8 -13.28 -12.84 -15.81
C GLN A 8 -12.76 -12.05 -14.59
N PHE A 9 -12.38 -10.78 -14.79
CA PHE A 9 -11.90 -9.92 -13.71
C PHE A 9 -13.09 -9.38 -12.91
N HIS A 10 -13.33 -10.01 -11.77
CA HIS A 10 -14.28 -9.53 -10.79
C HIS A 10 -13.55 -8.63 -9.79
N TRP A 11 -14.09 -7.46 -9.46
CA TRP A 11 -13.48 -6.52 -8.48
C TRP A 11 -13.23 -7.16 -7.10
N THR A 12 -13.94 -8.24 -6.79
CA THR A 12 -13.76 -9.07 -5.60
C THR A 12 -12.49 -9.91 -5.62
N ASN A 13 -11.87 -10.16 -6.78
CA ASN A 13 -10.63 -10.94 -6.89
C ASN A 13 -9.42 -10.14 -6.40
N LEU A 14 -9.50 -8.81 -6.41
CA LEU A 14 -8.57 -7.90 -5.72
C LEU A 14 -8.67 -8.00 -4.19
N LEU A 15 -9.71 -8.64 -3.65
CA LEU A 15 -9.85 -8.89 -2.22
C LEU A 15 -9.44 -10.32 -1.83
N GLN A 16 -9.12 -11.17 -2.83
CA GLN A 16 -8.74 -12.56 -2.60
C GLN A 16 -7.21 -12.68 -2.41
N PRO A 17 -6.74 -13.18 -1.25
CA PRO A 17 -5.31 -13.35 -0.96
C PRO A 17 -4.56 -14.18 -2.01
N GLN A 18 -5.22 -15.18 -2.61
CA GLN A 18 -4.65 -16.04 -3.66
C GLN A 18 -4.14 -15.27 -4.88
N TRP A 19 -4.84 -14.22 -5.33
CA TRP A 19 -4.42 -13.44 -6.51
C TRP A 19 -3.16 -12.61 -6.23
N TYR A 20 -3.00 -12.16 -4.98
CA TYR A 20 -1.78 -11.51 -4.48
C TYR A 20 -0.60 -12.47 -4.41
N ILE A 21 -0.82 -13.72 -4.00
CA ILE A 21 0.25 -14.72 -3.87
C ILE A 21 0.82 -15.12 -5.24
N GLU A 22 0.00 -15.18 -6.29
CA GLU A 22 0.45 -15.61 -7.63
C GLU A 22 1.06 -14.50 -8.51
N ASN A 23 0.69 -13.23 -8.33
CA ASN A 23 1.07 -12.14 -9.25
C ASN A 23 2.00 -11.06 -8.65
N GLY A 24 2.57 -11.28 -7.46
CA GLY A 24 3.53 -10.33 -6.84
C GLY A 24 2.91 -9.36 -5.83
N GLY A 25 1.96 -9.85 -5.03
CA GLY A 25 1.18 -9.10 -4.06
C GLY A 25 1.98 -8.45 -2.94
N LEU A 26 3.21 -8.89 -2.69
CA LEU A 26 4.13 -8.18 -1.79
C LEU A 26 4.32 -6.71 -2.23
N TRP A 27 4.46 -6.46 -3.54
CA TRP A 27 4.58 -5.10 -4.04
C TRP A 27 3.29 -4.29 -3.92
N PHE A 28 2.14 -4.95 -4.10
CA PHE A 28 0.86 -4.30 -3.88
C PHE A 28 0.67 -3.92 -2.41
N ILE A 29 0.99 -4.81 -1.47
CA ILE A 29 0.92 -4.55 -0.03
C ILE A 29 1.82 -3.37 0.35
N VAL A 30 3.07 -3.40 -0.11
CA VAL A 30 4.04 -2.31 0.09
C VAL A 30 3.52 -0.99 -0.47
N PHE A 31 2.95 -1.01 -1.68
CA PHE A 31 2.35 0.16 -2.30
C PHE A 31 1.10 0.65 -1.55
N ALA A 32 0.25 -0.25 -1.09
CA ALA A 32 -0.97 0.08 -0.35
C ALA A 32 -0.64 0.77 0.98
N VAL A 33 0.32 0.22 1.75
CA VAL A 33 0.80 0.83 3.00
C VAL A 33 1.46 2.19 2.73
N PHE A 34 2.29 2.28 1.70
CA PHE A 34 2.88 3.56 1.28
C PHE A 34 1.81 4.60 0.89
N ALA A 35 0.77 4.17 0.18
CA ALA A 35 -0.31 5.04 -0.27
C ALA A 35 -1.20 5.50 0.88
N GLU A 36 -1.56 4.60 1.79
CA GLU A 36 -2.34 4.93 2.98
C GLU A 36 -1.61 5.92 3.89
N THR A 37 -0.29 5.79 4.07
CA THR A 37 0.50 6.71 4.91
C THR A 37 0.94 7.99 4.19
N GLY A 38 1.05 8.00 2.86
CA GLY A 38 1.65 9.10 2.10
C GLY A 38 0.72 9.91 1.19
N LEU A 39 -0.41 9.36 0.75
CA LEU A 39 -1.33 10.04 -0.16
C LEU A 39 -2.63 10.41 0.55
N PHE A 40 -3.07 11.67 0.44
CA PHE A 40 -4.38 12.11 0.95
C PHE A 40 -5.58 11.33 0.38
N ALA A 41 -5.43 10.72 -0.81
CA ALA A 41 -6.44 9.88 -1.45
C ALA A 41 -6.25 8.37 -1.17
N GLY A 42 -5.21 7.98 -0.43
CA GLY A 42 -4.91 6.59 -0.09
C GLY A 42 -5.76 6.01 1.04
N PHE A 43 -6.58 6.84 1.72
CA PHE A 43 -7.44 6.43 2.85
C PHE A 43 -8.46 5.33 2.52
N PHE A 44 -8.73 5.07 1.24
CA PHE A 44 -9.66 4.02 0.82
C PHE A 44 -9.03 2.63 0.71
N LEU A 45 -7.70 2.50 0.86
CA LEU A 45 -7.01 1.21 0.79
C LEU A 45 -7.03 0.51 2.16
N PRO A 46 -7.39 -0.79 2.24
CA PRO A 46 -7.48 -1.51 3.50
C PRO A 46 -6.11 -2.04 3.97
N GLY A 47 -5.17 -1.17 4.33
CA GLY A 47 -3.81 -1.60 4.68
C GLY A 47 -3.71 -2.43 5.94
N ASP A 48 -4.49 -2.15 6.99
CA ASP A 48 -4.49 -2.95 8.23
C ASP A 48 -4.84 -4.43 8.00
N SER A 49 -5.88 -4.67 7.19
CA SER A 49 -6.30 -6.03 6.85
C SER A 49 -5.26 -6.73 5.97
N LEU A 50 -4.61 -5.99 5.06
CA LEU A 50 -3.52 -6.50 4.23
C LEU A 50 -2.29 -6.86 5.07
N LEU A 51 -1.95 -6.09 6.10
CA LEU A 51 -0.87 -6.41 7.03
C LEU A 51 -1.14 -7.72 7.77
N PHE A 52 -2.37 -7.95 8.18
CA PHE A 52 -2.77 -9.20 8.83
C PHE A 52 -2.62 -10.40 7.89
N VAL A 53 -3.11 -10.29 6.65
CA VAL A 53 -2.94 -11.32 5.61
C VAL A 53 -1.45 -11.56 5.33
N THR A 54 -0.65 -10.51 5.28
CA THR A 54 0.79 -10.59 5.04
C THR A 54 1.54 -11.36 6.13
N GLY A 55 1.13 -11.20 7.39
CA GLY A 55 1.67 -11.99 8.50
C GLY A 55 1.36 -13.48 8.35
N ILE A 56 0.11 -13.81 8.04
CA ILE A 56 -0.34 -15.21 7.86
C ILE A 56 0.41 -15.89 6.70
N TYR A 57 0.58 -15.19 5.58
CA TYR A 57 1.21 -15.73 4.37
C TYR A 57 2.68 -15.32 4.21
N SER A 58 3.37 -15.03 5.31
CA SER A 58 4.71 -14.46 5.30
C SER A 58 5.74 -15.35 4.59
N ASP A 59 5.72 -16.67 4.81
CA ASP A 59 6.61 -17.63 4.16
C ASP A 59 6.42 -17.66 2.63
N ASP A 60 5.17 -17.72 2.17
CA ASP A 60 4.86 -17.73 0.74
C ASP A 60 5.21 -16.40 0.07
N LEU A 61 4.99 -15.28 0.75
CA LEU A 61 5.30 -13.93 0.24
C LEU A 61 6.80 -13.66 0.15
N VAL A 62 7.60 -14.14 1.12
CA VAL A 62 9.07 -14.02 1.04
C VAL A 62 9.63 -14.90 -0.08
N LYS A 63 9.11 -16.12 -0.24
CA LYS A 63 9.54 -17.04 -1.31
C LYS A 63 9.15 -16.55 -2.70
N SER A 64 7.93 -16.07 -2.89
CA SER A 64 7.42 -15.60 -4.19
C SER A 64 7.88 -14.17 -4.52
N GLY A 65 7.78 -13.25 -3.55
CA GLY A 65 8.04 -11.82 -3.75
C GLY A 65 9.51 -11.43 -3.63
N LEU A 66 10.20 -11.90 -2.60
CA LEU A 66 11.63 -11.60 -2.38
C LEU A 66 12.56 -12.66 -2.99
N LYS A 67 12.03 -13.82 -3.40
CA LYS A 67 12.81 -14.97 -3.92
C LYS A 67 13.87 -15.48 -2.95
N ILE A 68 13.64 -15.28 -1.65
CA ILE A 68 14.54 -15.74 -0.59
C ILE A 68 13.92 -17.00 0.02
N ASN A 69 14.69 -18.08 0.11
CA ASN A 69 14.29 -19.29 0.83
C ASN A 69 15.04 -19.34 2.16
N ILE A 70 14.36 -18.99 3.24
CA ILE A 70 14.83 -19.15 4.62
C ILE A 70 13.87 -20.10 5.31
N ASP A 71 14.40 -21.15 5.95
CA ASP A 71 13.61 -22.17 6.64
C ASP A 71 13.03 -21.71 8.01
N SER A 72 13.17 -20.42 8.33
CA SER A 72 12.71 -19.83 9.58
C SER A 72 11.60 -18.80 9.32
N SER A 73 10.37 -19.19 9.65
CA SER A 73 9.17 -18.35 9.53
C SER A 73 9.29 -17.03 10.33
N PHE A 74 9.95 -17.07 11.50
CA PHE A 74 10.16 -15.87 12.31
C PHE A 74 11.06 -14.83 11.61
N VAL A 75 12.11 -15.29 10.92
CA VAL A 75 13.00 -14.41 10.16
C VAL A 75 12.26 -13.81 8.95
N ASN A 76 11.43 -14.61 8.27
CA ASN A 76 10.61 -14.16 7.14
C ASN A 76 9.63 -13.06 7.55
N LEU A 77 8.99 -13.20 8.71
CA LEU A 77 8.14 -12.16 9.30
C LEU A 77 8.90 -10.86 9.59
N LEU A 78 10.10 -10.94 10.19
CA LEU A 78 10.91 -9.75 10.49
C LEU A 78 11.37 -9.03 9.22
N ILE A 79 11.76 -9.77 8.18
CA ILE A 79 12.14 -9.19 6.90
C ILE A 79 10.95 -8.46 6.27
N LEU A 80 9.80 -9.13 6.18
CA LEU A 80 8.57 -8.52 5.67
C LEU A 80 8.17 -7.27 6.46
N GLY A 81 8.16 -7.38 7.79
CA GLY A 81 7.84 -6.27 8.68
C GLY A 81 8.79 -5.09 8.49
N SER A 82 10.09 -5.35 8.25
CA SER A 82 11.08 -4.30 8.00
C SER A 82 10.87 -3.60 6.66
N VAL A 83 10.59 -4.36 5.60
CA VAL A 83 10.31 -3.82 4.24
C VAL A 83 9.05 -2.96 4.27
N ILE A 84 7.99 -3.45 4.88
CA ILE A 84 6.71 -2.75 4.99
C ILE A 84 6.84 -1.50 5.87
N SER A 85 7.55 -1.58 7.00
CA SER A 85 7.81 -0.42 7.86
C SER A 85 8.59 0.66 7.13
N ALA A 86 9.60 0.28 6.34
CA ALA A 86 10.35 1.21 5.50
C ALA A 86 9.43 1.90 4.47
N ALA A 87 8.51 1.16 3.84
CA ALA A 87 7.52 1.72 2.93
C ALA A 87 6.58 2.71 3.64
N GLY A 88 6.11 2.40 4.84
CA GLY A 88 5.28 3.30 5.65
C GLY A 88 6.00 4.59 6.03
N ILE A 89 7.28 4.50 6.43
CA ILE A 89 8.13 5.66 6.75
C ILE A 89 8.34 6.54 5.51
N LEU A 90 8.65 5.92 4.36
CA LEU A 90 8.80 6.64 3.09
C LEU A 90 7.48 7.30 2.67
N GLY A 91 6.35 6.61 2.84
CA GLY A 91 5.03 7.15 2.60
C GLY A 91 4.78 8.38 3.45
N ASN A 92 5.01 8.29 4.76
CA ASN A 92 4.87 9.43 5.67
C ASN A 92 5.80 10.61 5.29
N TYR A 93 7.03 10.34 4.87
CA TYR A 93 7.95 11.39 4.41
C TYR A 93 7.44 12.09 3.14
N VAL A 94 6.95 11.31 2.17
CA VAL A 94 6.34 11.84 0.94
C VAL A 94 5.06 12.61 1.24
N GLY A 95 4.21 12.08 2.13
CA GLY A 95 2.99 12.74 2.58
C GLY A 95 3.27 14.05 3.31
N TYR A 96 4.30 14.07 4.17
CA TYR A 96 4.76 15.29 4.82
C TYR A 96 5.30 16.30 3.81
N TRP A 97 6.13 15.88 2.86
CA TRP A 97 6.65 16.76 1.82
C TRP A 97 5.54 17.32 0.93
N PHE A 98 4.61 16.47 0.52
CA PHE A 98 3.45 16.84 -0.29
C PHE A 98 2.51 17.77 0.47
N GLY A 99 2.24 17.49 1.75
CA GLY A 99 1.46 18.34 2.64
C GLY A 99 2.14 19.70 2.89
N ARG A 100 3.45 19.71 3.13
CA ARG A 100 4.24 20.94 3.30
C ARG A 100 4.27 21.78 2.01
N LYS A 101 4.34 21.15 0.84
CA LYS A 101 4.34 21.83 -0.45
C LYS A 101 2.93 22.30 -0.86
N SER A 102 1.89 21.59 -0.46
CA SER A 102 0.48 21.94 -0.69
C SER A 102 -0.04 22.95 0.34
N GLY A 103 0.60 23.07 1.51
CA GLY A 103 0.26 24.03 2.56
C GLY A 103 0.20 25.49 2.07
N PRO A 104 1.24 26.02 1.41
CA PRO A 104 1.20 27.35 0.79
C PRO A 104 0.06 27.49 -0.21
N PHE A 105 -0.26 26.43 -0.99
CA PHE A 105 -1.33 26.46 -1.99
C PHE A 105 -2.75 26.53 -1.38
N LEU A 106 -2.93 25.99 -0.17
CA LEU A 106 -4.16 26.11 0.63
C LEU A 106 -4.25 27.45 1.36
N PHE A 107 -3.12 28.01 1.81
CA PHE A 107 -3.08 29.30 2.54
C PHE A 107 -3.00 30.54 1.63
N GLU A 108 -2.50 30.42 0.41
CA GLU A 108 -2.48 31.47 -0.63
C GLU A 108 -3.74 31.48 -1.51
N ARG A 109 -4.69 30.55 -1.31
CA ARG A 109 -5.98 30.63 -2.00
C ARG A 109 -6.71 31.90 -1.55
N LYS A 110 -6.79 32.86 -2.48
CA LYS A 110 -7.66 34.04 -2.40
C LYS A 110 -9.09 33.62 -2.11
N ASP A 111 -9.77 34.39 -1.26
CA ASP A 111 -11.16 34.18 -0.83
C ASP A 111 -12.03 33.67 -1.97
N THR A 112 -12.48 32.42 -1.83
CA THR A 112 -13.45 31.81 -2.74
C THR A 112 -14.75 31.61 -1.98
N PHE A 113 -15.88 31.52 -2.69
CA PHE A 113 -17.23 31.49 -2.10
C PHE A 113 -17.45 30.43 -0.99
N PHE A 114 -16.61 29.38 -0.97
CA PHE A 114 -16.62 28.31 0.05
C PHE A 114 -15.65 28.50 1.22
N PHE A 115 -14.71 29.44 1.16
CA PHE A 115 -13.71 29.66 2.20
C PHE A 115 -13.57 31.15 2.45
N LYS A 116 -14.34 31.65 3.42
CA LYS A 116 -14.19 33.00 3.97
C LYS A 116 -13.23 32.93 5.15
N LYS A 117 -12.13 33.69 5.11
CA LYS A 117 -11.39 34.03 6.32
C LYS A 117 -12.27 34.90 7.21
N LYS A 118 -12.57 34.44 8.42
CA LYS A 118 -12.94 35.33 9.53
C LYS A 118 -11.67 35.68 10.30
#